data_AF-M7MGH4-F1
#
_entry.id   AF-M7MGH4-F1
#
_cell.length_a   1.000
_cell.length_b   1.000
_cell.length_c   1.000
_cell.angle_alpha   90.00
_cell.angle_beta   90.00
_cell.angle_gamma   90.00
#
_symmetry.space_group_name_H-M   'P 1'
#
loop_
_entity.id
_entity.type
_entity.pdbx_description
1 polymer ?
#
loop_
_entity_poly.entity_id
_entity_poly.type
_entity_poly.pdbx_seq_one_letter_code
_entity_poly.pdbx_strand_id
1 'polypeptide(L)' 'MVFYADFTDIRLAINSEKQIKKWSRAKKEALINNEFEKLPNLAKKKFK' A
#
# COMPACT_ATOMS: atom_id res chain seq x y z
N MET A 1 -1.36 -16.00 3.44
CA MET A 1 -1.49 -14.65 4.03
C MET A 1 -0.08 -14.13 4.27
N VAL A 2 0.36 -13.06 3.61
CA VAL A 2 1.79 -12.63 3.67
C VAL A 2 1.95 -11.16 4.12
N PHE A 3 0.86 -10.46 4.47
CA PHE A 3 0.96 -9.11 5.03
C PHE A 3 -0.13 -8.89 6.09
N TYR A 4 0.27 -8.42 7.26
CA TYR A 4 -0.60 -7.92 8.32
C TYR A 4 0.01 -6.64 8.89
N ALA A 5 -0.84 -5.74 9.39
CA ALA A 5 -0.41 -4.50 10.02
C ALA A 5 -1.36 -4.18 11.18
N ASP A 6 -0.80 -3.95 12.36
CA ASP A 6 -1.53 -3.53 13.53
C ASP A 6 -1.60 -2.01 13.60
N PHE A 7 -2.78 -1.50 13.95
CA PHE A 7 -3.03 -0.08 14.11
C PHE A 7 -3.63 0.15 15.49
N THR A 8 -3.17 1.18 16.18
CA THR A 8 -3.72 1.60 17.48
C THR A 8 -5.05 2.36 17.32
N ASP A 9 -5.26 3.01 16.17
CA ASP A 9 -6.47 3.76 15.85
C ASP A 9 -7.25 3.08 14.72
N ILE A 10 -8.55 2.88 14.95
CA ILE A 10 -9.45 2.24 13.98
C ILE A 10 -9.60 3.05 12.69
N ARG A 11 -9.53 4.38 12.74
CA ARG A 11 -9.62 5.25 11.56
C ARG A 11 -8.38 5.09 10.69
N LEU A 12 -7.20 4.91 11.30
CA LEU A 12 -5.96 4.62 10.58
C LEU A 12 -6.05 3.27 9.86
N ALA A 13 -6.58 2.23 10.53
CA ALA A 13 -6.80 0.92 9.91
C ALA A 13 -7.75 1.02 8.71
N ILE A 14 -8.92 1.66 8.89
CA ILE A 14 -9.94 1.82 7.84
C ILE A 14 -9.39 2.62 6.65
N ASN A 15 -8.66 3.71 6.91
CA ASN A 15 -8.08 4.53 5.85
C ASN A 15 -7.02 3.75 5.06
N SER A 16 -6.15 3.01 5.75
CA SER A 16 -5.11 2.18 5.13
C SER A 16 -5.72 1.06 4.28
N GLU A 17 -6.73 0.37 4.80
CA GLU A 17 -7.45 -0.67 4.05
C GLU A 17 -8.09 -0.09 2.79
N LYS A 18 -8.82 1.03 2.91
CA LYS A 18 -9.44 1.72 1.76
C LYS A 18 -8.41 2.13 0.71
N GLN A 19 -7.25 2.61 1.14
CA GLN A 19 -6.15 3.00 0.26
C GLN A 19 -5.57 1.79 -0.47
N ILE A 20 -5.21 0.72 0.25
CA ILE A 20 -4.62 -0.50 -0.31
C ILE A 20 -5.60 -1.20 -1.26
N LYS A 21 -6.90 -1.17 -0.97
CA LYS A 21 -7.93 -1.79 -1.84
C LYS A 21 -7.86 -1.25 -3.27
N LYS A 22 -7.62 0.06 -3.45
CA LYS A 22 -7.49 0.74 -4.74
C LYS A 22 -6.10 0.67 -5.37
N TRP A 23 -5.12 0.06 -4.70
CA TRP A 23 -3.76 -0.04 -5.24
C TRP A 23 -3.68 -1.04 -6.39
N SER A 24 -2.81 -0.72 -7.35
CA SER A 24 -2.39 -1.64 -8.39
C SER A 24 -1.63 -2.84 -7.79
N ARG A 25 -1.57 -3.95 -8.53
CA ARG A 25 -0.86 -5.16 -8.11
C ARG A 25 0.59 -4.87 -7.70
N ALA A 26 1.32 -4.08 -8.47
CA ALA A 26 2.71 -3.73 -8.18
C ALA A 26 2.90 -3.04 -6.82
N LYS A 27 1.97 -2.17 -6.41
CA LYS A 27 2.02 -1.53 -5.09
C LYS A 27 1.72 -2.51 -3.95
N LYS A 28 0.80 -3.45 -4.17
CA LYS A 28 0.49 -4.50 -3.19
C LYS A 28 1.67 -5.47 -3.03
N GLU A 29 2.35 -5.81 -4.13
CA GLU A 29 3.56 -6.64 -4.09
C GLU A 29 4.71 -5.93 -3.38
N ALA A 30 4.93 -4.63 -3.66
CA ALA A 30 5.90 -3.83 -2.91
C ALA A 30 5.59 -3.79 -1.41
N LEU A 31 4.31 -3.71 -1.02
CA LEU A 31 3.89 -3.76 0.37
C LEU A 31 4.18 -5.12 1.02
N ILE A 32 3.87 -6.23 0.33
CA ILE A 32 4.13 -7.59 0.82
C ILE A 32 5.64 -7.86 0.95
N ASN A 33 6.46 -7.31 0.06
CA ASN A 33 7.91 -7.48 0.08
C ASN A 33 8.65 -6.49 1.01
N ASN A 34 7.94 -5.68 1.79
CA ASN A 34 8.50 -4.58 2.60
C ASN A 34 9.31 -3.54 1.80
N GLU A 35 9.05 -3.41 0.49
CA GLU A 35 9.72 -2.47 -0.40
C GLU A 35 8.98 -1.12 -0.44
N PHE A 36 8.79 -0.51 0.74
CA PHE A 36 8.07 0.76 0.89
C PHE A 36 8.69 1.90 0.09
N GLU A 37 10.00 1.85 -0.14
CA GLU A 37 10.79 2.80 -0.92
C GLU A 37 10.33 2.88 -2.39
N LYS A 38 9.77 1.79 -2.91
CA LYS A 38 9.26 1.71 -4.28
C LYS A 38 7.84 2.27 -4.39
N LEU A 39 7.08 2.35 -3.30
CA LEU A 39 5.69 2.82 -3.33
C LEU A 39 5.52 4.24 -3.92
N PRO A 40 6.36 5.25 -3.57
CA PRO A 40 6.27 6.58 -4.18
C PRO A 40 6.54 6.54 -5.68
N ASN A 41 7.53 5.76 -6.12
CA ASN A 41 7.87 5.61 -7.53
C ASN A 41 6.76 4.90 -8.31
N LEU A 42 6.11 3.90 -7.71
CA LEU A 42 4.94 3.21 -8.26
C LEU A 42 3.65 4.05 -8.21
N ALA A 43 3.62 5.12 -7.42
CA ALA A 43 2.50 6.06 -7.36
C ALA A 43 2.58 7.17 -8.39
N LYS A 44 3.76 7.44 -8.96
CA LYS A 44 3.94 8.45 -10.00
C LYS A 44 3.17 8.03 -11.25
N LYS A 45 2.27 8.91 -11.70
CA LYS A 45 1.59 8.78 -12.99
C LYS A 45 2.65 8.95 -14.08
N LYS A 46 2.79 7.97 -14.98
CA LYS A 46 3.58 8.14 -16.19
C LYS A 46 2.80 9.09 -17.10
N PHE A 47 3.28 10.32 -17.24
CA PHE A 47 2.86 11.19 -18.33
C PHE A 47 3.61 10.71 -19.57
N LYS A 48 2.88 10.20 -20.55
CA LYS A 48 3.38 9.84 -21.88
C LYS A 48 2.77 10.82 -22.86
#